data_AF-A0A354CWE4-F1
#
_entry.id   AF-A0A354CWE4-F1
#
_cell.length_a   1.000
_cell.length_b   1.000
_cell.length_c   1.000
_cell.angle_alpha   90.00
_cell.angle_beta   90.00
_cell.angle_gamma   90.00
#
_symmetry.space_group_name_H-M   'P 1'
#
loop_
_entity.id
_entity.type
_entity.pdbx_description
1 polymer ?
#
loop_
_entity_poly.entity_id
_entity_poly.type
_entity_poly.pdbx_seq_one_letter_code
_entity_poly.pdbx_strand_id
1 'polypeptide(L)'
;MAVTAVQPRKGRPKAVINPDSCSGCEVCIAICPVDCIDKLPGPELPSLNATCTIDQPRCIGCFLCEKICPWDAITMVPPQEPPPLALVAPALEGQGSP
;
A
#
# COMPACT_ATOMS: atom_id res chain seq x y z
N MET A 1 15.62 22.23 20.14
CA MET A 1 14.77 22.42 18.94
C MET A 1 13.58 21.48 19.08
N ALA A 2 12.39 22.01 19.33
CA ALA A 2 11.20 21.20 19.59
C ALA A 2 10.57 20.79 18.26
N VAL A 3 10.71 19.52 17.89
CA VAL A 3 9.87 18.93 16.85
C VAL A 3 8.47 18.79 17.44
N THR A 4 7.57 19.66 17.04
CA THR A 4 6.17 19.64 17.44
C THR A 4 5.56 18.33 16.97
N ALA A 5 5.37 17.38 17.89
CA ALA A 5 4.79 16.08 17.58
C ALA A 5 3.39 16.28 16.98
N VAL A 6 3.27 16.02 15.67
CA VAL A 6 2.00 16.01 14.95
C VAL A 6 1.18 14.85 15.49
N GLN A 7 0.25 15.14 16.40
CA GLN A 7 -0.64 14.13 16.96
C GLN A 7 -1.49 13.52 15.82
N PRO A 8 -1.50 12.18 15.65
CA PRO A 8 -2.30 11.52 14.64
C PRO A 8 -3.78 11.62 15.04
N ARG A 9 -4.45 12.65 14.52
CA ARG A 9 -5.90 12.82 14.65
C ARG A 9 -6.59 11.58 14.09
N LYS A 10 -7.27 10.84 14.97
CA LYS A 10 -8.14 9.69 14.67
C LYS A 10 -9.14 10.11 13.58
N GLY A 11 -9.00 9.56 12.37
CA GLY A 11 -9.88 9.87 11.23
C GLY A 11 -9.19 10.26 9.91
N ARG A 12 -7.86 10.26 9.82
CA ARG A 12 -7.19 10.47 8.53
C ARG A 12 -7.23 9.19 7.67
N PRO A 13 -7.55 9.30 6.37
CA PRO A 13 -7.49 8.17 5.46
C PRO A 13 -6.06 7.62 5.37
N LYS A 14 -5.97 6.31 5.14
CA LYS A 14 -4.75 5.53 5.04
C LYS A 14 -4.64 5.01 3.62
N ALA A 15 -3.41 5.00 3.11
CA ALA A 15 -3.12 4.41 1.82
C ALA A 15 -3.03 2.89 1.95
N VAL A 16 -3.64 2.17 1.01
CA VAL A 16 -3.57 0.72 0.85
C VAL A 16 -3.08 0.42 -0.56
N ILE A 17 -2.14 -0.51 -0.69
CA ILE A 17 -1.59 -0.92 -1.98
C ILE A 17 -2.25 -2.22 -2.42
N ASN A 18 -2.69 -2.26 -3.66
CA ASN A 18 -3.15 -3.47 -4.31
C ASN A 18 -1.94 -4.23 -4.87
N PRO A 19 -1.61 -5.44 -4.35
CA PRO A 19 -0.47 -6.21 -4.83
C PRO A 19 -0.61 -6.67 -6.29
N ASP A 20 -1.84 -6.78 -6.81
CA ASP A 20 -2.09 -7.22 -8.20
C ASP A 20 -1.73 -6.14 -9.23
N SER A 21 -1.80 -4.86 -8.86
CA SER A 21 -1.44 -3.73 -9.74
C SER A 21 -0.08 -3.12 -9.38
N CYS A 22 0.48 -3.47 -8.23
CA CYS A 22 1.76 -2.92 -7.79
C CYS A 22 2.93 -3.64 -8.46
N SER A 23 3.64 -2.95 -9.35
CA SER A 23 4.87 -3.47 -9.98
C SER A 23 6.13 -3.32 -9.11
N GLY A 24 6.04 -2.74 -7.90
CA GLY A 24 7.19 -2.55 -7.02
C GLY A 24 8.21 -1.53 -7.54
N CYS A 25 7.75 -0.50 -8.27
CA CYS A 25 8.56 0.56 -8.88
C CYS A 25 9.17 1.58 -7.90
N GLU A 26 8.86 1.48 -6.60
CA GLU A 26 9.47 2.27 -5.51
C GLU A 26 9.23 3.78 -5.54
N VAL A 27 8.51 4.32 -6.53
CA VAL A 27 8.21 5.75 -6.64
C VAL A 27 7.41 6.26 -5.43
N CYS A 28 6.52 5.43 -4.90
CA CYS A 28 5.75 5.74 -3.70
C CYS A 28 6.62 5.87 -2.43
N ILE A 29 7.72 5.12 -2.35
CA ILE A 29 8.67 5.16 -1.23
C ILE A 29 9.39 6.52 -1.27
N ALA A 30 9.93 6.89 -2.43
CA ALA A 30 10.67 8.13 -2.60
C ALA A 30 9.86 9.40 -2.30
N ILE A 31 8.55 9.40 -2.54
CA ILE A 31 7.69 10.56 -2.29
C ILE A 31 7.16 10.62 -0.84
N CYS A 32 7.30 9.55 -0.06
CA CYS A 32 6.66 9.46 1.25
C CYS A 32 7.38 10.36 2.27
N PRO A 33 6.73 11.41 2.82
CA PRO A 33 7.40 12.35 3.73
C PRO A 33 7.70 11.76 5.11
N VAL A 34 7.10 10.61 5.43
CA VAL A 34 7.26 9.90 6.71
C VAL A 34 7.90 8.52 6.54
N ASP A 35 8.35 8.21 5.32
CA ASP A 35 9.07 6.98 4.99
C ASP A 35 8.38 5.70 5.55
N CYS A 36 7.08 5.60 5.32
CA CYS A 36 6.23 4.52 5.87
C CYS A 36 5.92 3.41 4.85
N ILE A 37 6.67 3.31 3.75
CA ILE A 37 6.40 2.38 2.65
C ILE A 37 7.65 1.55 2.41
N ASP A 38 7.51 0.23 2.40
CA ASP A 38 8.59 -0.73 2.21
C ASP A 38 8.31 -1.62 1.00
N LYS A 39 9.35 -2.07 0.30
CA LYS A 39 9.22 -3.04 -0.80
C LYS A 39 9.36 -4.45 -0.28
N LEU A 40 8.38 -5.30 -0.59
CA LEU A 40 8.39 -6.72 -0.32
C LEU A 40 8.66 -7.52 -1.61
N PRO A 41 9.59 -8.49 -1.59
CA PRO A 41 9.74 -9.42 -2.70
C PRO A 41 8.50 -10.30 -2.83
N GLY A 42 8.15 -10.67 -4.06
CA GLY A 42 6.99 -11.52 -4.35
C GLY A 42 7.13 -12.94 -3.76
N PRO A 43 6.02 -13.60 -3.38
CA PRO A 43 6.04 -14.89 -2.69
C PRO A 43 6.54 -16.05 -3.57
N GLU A 44 6.29 -16.00 -4.89
CA GLU A 44 6.69 -17.08 -5.80
C GLU A 44 8.07 -16.85 -6.41
N LEU A 45 8.35 -15.60 -6.81
CA LEU A 45 9.61 -15.20 -7.44
C LEU A 45 10.01 -13.81 -6.93
N PRO A 46 11.15 -13.69 -6.22
CA PRO A 46 11.63 -12.41 -5.69
C PRO A 46 11.81 -11.34 -6.77
N SER A 47 12.04 -11.77 -8.01
CA SER A 47 12.37 -10.93 -9.16
C SER A 47 11.15 -10.52 -9.99
N LEU A 48 10.02 -11.25 -9.93
CA LEU A 48 8.91 -11.06 -10.88
C LEU A 48 7.70 -10.33 -10.31
N ASN A 49 7.45 -10.38 -9.00
CA ASN A 49 6.22 -9.84 -8.40
C ASN A 49 6.51 -9.03 -7.13
N ALA A 50 7.46 -8.10 -7.20
CA ALA A 50 7.74 -7.23 -6.05
C ALA A 50 6.55 -6.28 -5.81
N THR A 51 6.08 -6.22 -4.58
CA THR A 51 4.96 -5.35 -4.17
C THR A 51 5.42 -4.41 -3.08
N CYS A 52 4.74 -3.27 -2.91
CA CYS A 52 5.01 -2.35 -1.82
C CYS A 52 3.99 -2.56 -0.69
N THR A 53 4.45 -2.44 0.55
CA THR A 53 3.63 -2.47 1.76
C THR A 53 3.66 -1.11 2.46
N ILE A 54 2.56 -0.71 3.09
CA ILE A 54 2.44 0.55 3.82
C ILE A 54 2.22 0.28 5.30
N ASP A 55 3.08 0.88 6.11
CA ASP A 55 2.91 0.95 7.55
C ASP A 55 1.77 1.93 7.89
N GLN A 56 0.58 1.36 8.11
CA GLN A 56 -0.62 2.10 8.44
C GLN A 56 -0.48 2.99 9.68
N PRO A 57 0.13 2.57 10.81
CA PRO A 57 0.29 3.46 11.96
C PRO A 57 1.16 4.69 11.65
N ARG A 58 2.20 4.56 10.82
CA ARG A 58 3.05 5.70 10.41
C ARG A 58 2.44 6.56 9.30
N CYS A 59 1.54 6.02 8.49
CA CYS A 59 0.93 6.76 7.38
C CYS A 59 0.11 7.99 7.87
N ILE A 60 0.46 9.19 7.39
CA ILE A 60 -0.22 10.44 7.78
C ILE A 60 -1.40 10.82 6.87
N GLY A 61 -1.67 10.04 5.81
CA GLY A 61 -2.74 10.29 4.85
C GLY A 61 -2.49 11.53 3.99
N CYS A 62 -1.30 11.66 3.39
CA CYS A 62 -0.90 12.84 2.60
C CYS A 62 -1.29 12.80 1.12
N PHE A 63 -1.81 11.68 0.60
CA PHE A 63 -2.25 11.51 -0.79
C PHE A 63 -1.16 11.62 -1.87
N LEU A 64 0.12 11.73 -1.49
CA LEU A 64 1.21 11.84 -2.45
C LEU A 64 1.49 10.51 -3.16
N CYS A 65 1.43 9.39 -2.43
CA CYS A 65 1.72 8.07 -3.00
C CYS A 65 0.69 7.65 -4.07
N GLU A 66 -0.59 7.89 -3.84
CA GLU A 66 -1.67 7.68 -4.83
C GLU A 66 -1.42 8.52 -6.09
N LYS A 67 -1.22 9.83 -5.93
CA LYS A 67 -1.06 10.77 -7.06
C LYS A 67 0.15 10.49 -7.94
N ILE A 68 1.22 9.94 -7.37
CA ILE A 68 2.45 9.65 -8.12
C ILE A 68 2.43 8.24 -8.72
N CYS A 69 1.51 7.36 -8.32
CA CYS A 69 1.53 5.98 -8.75
C CYS A 69 1.16 5.89 -10.25
N PRO A 70 2.09 5.45 -11.13
CA PRO A 70 1.77 5.33 -12.55
C PRO A 70 0.83 4.17 -12.87
N TRP A 71 0.68 3.23 -11.93
CA TRP A 71 -0.15 2.02 -12.05
C TRP A 71 -1.50 2.14 -11.34
N ASP A 72 -1.78 3.30 -10.72
CA ASP A 72 -2.97 3.55 -9.91
C ASP A 72 -3.20 2.45 -8.84
N ALA A 73 -2.11 1.83 -8.36
CA ALA A 73 -2.15 0.66 -7.48
C ALA A 73 -2.42 1.00 -6.02
N ILE A 74 -2.63 2.28 -5.69
CA ILE A 74 -2.74 2.77 -4.31
C ILE A 74 -4.10 3.42 -4.13
N THR A 75 -4.87 2.95 -3.15
CA THR A 75 -6.21 3.47 -2.85
C THR A 75 -6.23 4.05 -1.44
N MET A 76 -6.93 5.18 -1.29
CA MET A 76 -7.12 5.82 0.01
C MET A 76 -8.40 5.33 0.67
N VAL A 77 -8.23 4.62 1.78
CA VAL A 77 -9.33 4.10 2.58
C VAL A 77 -9.40 4.84 3.90
N PRO A 78 -10.59 5.20 4.42
CA PRO A 78 -10.70 5.59 5.81
C PRO A 78 -10.10 4.51 6.73
N PRO A 79 -9.70 4.85 7.97
CA PRO A 79 -9.21 3.85 8.92
C PRO A 79 -10.38 2.95 9.33
N GLN A 80 -10.68 1.97 8.50
CA GLN A 80 -11.51 0.83 8.82
C GLN A 80 -10.65 -0.14 9.63
N GLU A 81 -11.21 -0.64 10.73
CA GLU A 81 -10.66 -1.75 11.49
C GLU A 81 -10.20 -2.87 10.53
N PRO A 82 -9.06 -3.52 10.81
CA PRO A 82 -8.37 -4.38 9.84
C PRO A 82 -9.36 -5.38 9.22
N PRO A 83 -9.35 -5.58 7.89
CA PRO A 83 -10.10 -6.68 7.32
C PRO A 83 -9.59 -7.95 8.01
N PRO A 84 -10.47 -8.73 8.66
CA PRO A 84 -10.06 -9.82 9.52
C PRO A 84 -9.57 -10.97 8.64
N LEU A 85 -8.32 -10.94 8.17
CA LEU A 85 -7.55 -12.10 7.69
C LEU A 85 -8.26 -13.12 6.76
N ALA A 86 -9.37 -12.79 6.11
CA ALA A 86 -10.32 -13.76 5.53
C ALA A 86 -10.57 -13.61 4.03
N LEU A 87 -9.86 -12.74 3.32
CA LEU A 87 -9.95 -12.68 1.84
C LEU A 87 -8.62 -12.90 1.12
N VAL A 88 -7.61 -13.45 1.82
CA VAL A 88 -6.36 -13.96 1.22
C VAL A 88 -6.50 -15.44 0.82
N ALA A 89 -7.63 -15.80 0.24
CA ALA A 89 -7.73 -17.02 -0.53
C ALA A 89 -7.57 -16.64 -2.01
N PRO A 90 -6.48 -17.06 -2.69
CA PRO A 90 -6.34 -16.84 -4.12
C PRO A 90 -7.50 -17.55 -4.83
N ALA A 91 -8.34 -16.79 -5.53
CA ALA A 91 -9.29 -17.35 -6.49
C ALA A 91 -8.48 -17.87 -7.68
N LEU A 92 -7.99 -19.09 -7.49
CA LEU A 92 -7.51 -20.00 -8.51
C LEU A 92 -8.50 -20.11 -9.68
N GLU A 93 -7.94 -19.87 -10.87
CA GLU A 93 -8.10 -20.71 -12.07
C GLU A 93 -9.51 -20.90 -12.67
N GLY A 94 -9.68 -20.41 -13.91
CA GLY A 94 -10.46 -21.13 -14.92
C GLY A 94 -11.64 -20.39 -15.52
N GLN A 95 -11.37 -19.56 -16.53
CA GLN A 95 -12.36 -19.31 -17.59
C GLN A 95 -11.69 -19.58 -18.94
N GLY A 96 -11.65 -20.87 -19.31
CA GLY A 96 -11.47 -21.29 -20.68
C GLY A 96 -12.78 -21.09 -21.45
N SER A 97 -12.74 -20.30 -22.52
CA SER A 97 -13.56 -20.49 -23.74
C SER A 97 -13.32 -21.89 -24.30
N PRO A 98 -14.27 -22.55 -25.01
CA PRO A 98 -15.19 -21.97 -26.01
C PRO A 98 -16.69 -22.14 -25.75
#